data_AF-A0ABD0ZA51-F1
#
_entry.id   AF-A0ABD0ZA51-F1
#
_cell.length_a   1.000
_cell.length_b   1.000
_cell.length_c   1.000
_cell.angle_alpha   90.00
_cell.angle_beta   90.00
_cell.angle_gamma   90.00
#
_symmetry.space_group_name_H-M   'P 1'
#
loop_
_entity.id
_entity.type
_entity.pdbx_description
1 polymer ?
#
loop_
_entity_poly.entity_id
_entity_poly.type
_entity_poly.pdbx_seq_one_letter_code
_entity_poly.pdbx_strand_id
1 'polypeptide(L)'
;MNCLREGGYVTRKLSMVIYYLGETFLYWKGTEPRIFISDPELAKQILSNKLGFFVKPKIRPGFVKLIGPKGLAFVEGAEWVRHRKILNPAFSIDRLKIMTNVMVDCTLKMFEEWRKQRKEDKTEKIVMKKEMNREFLRLTADIIATAAFGSSYIQGIEVFRTLKELKNCCETSLIDIYIPGTQYLPTPFNFRIWKLERKINNAVKRIIDSRLGSNSDYGGDLLGIMLKSQGNELKMSIEEIIHECRTFFFTGHETNSSLLTWTIMLLSFHQDWQEKVREEIFNEWGKDKTPESETFSKLKLMNMVFMESLRLYGPVTSLSREASKDIKLGHLDIPK
;
A
#
# COMPACT_ATOMS: atom_id res chain seq x y z
N MET A 1 -12.97 17.92 3.33
CA MET A 1 -12.64 19.02 2.39
C MET A 1 -11.14 19.33 2.27
N ASN A 2 -10.26 18.91 3.18
CA ASN A 2 -8.82 19.18 3.09
C ASN A 2 -8.01 18.21 2.18
N CYS A 3 -8.45 16.96 1.98
CA CYS A 3 -7.73 16.01 1.10
C CYS A 3 -7.79 16.35 -0.40
N LEU A 4 -8.83 17.05 -0.87
CA LEU A 4 -8.94 17.49 -2.27
C LEU A 4 -7.96 18.63 -2.60
N ARG A 5 -7.49 19.37 -1.60
CA ARG A 5 -6.50 20.44 -1.81
C ARG A 5 -5.14 19.85 -2.11
N GLU A 6 -4.62 18.93 -1.31
CA GLU A 6 -3.23 18.49 -1.47
C GLU A 6 -2.98 17.67 -2.75
N GLY A 7 -3.89 16.76 -3.12
CA GLY A 7 -3.80 16.02 -4.38
C GLY A 7 -4.05 16.89 -5.63
N GLY A 8 -4.97 17.86 -5.52
CA GLY A 8 -5.29 18.81 -6.60
C GLY A 8 -4.23 19.89 -6.83
N TYR A 9 -3.48 20.29 -5.79
CA TYR A 9 -2.41 21.28 -5.91
C TYR A 9 -1.17 20.72 -6.63
N VAL A 10 -0.80 19.47 -6.35
CA VAL A 10 0.34 18.82 -7.02
C VAL A 10 0.03 18.55 -8.49
N THR A 11 -1.16 18.02 -8.81
CA THR A 11 -1.59 17.75 -10.18
C THR A 11 -1.78 19.03 -11.01
N ARG A 12 -2.37 20.11 -10.46
CA ARG A 12 -2.46 21.41 -11.17
C ARG A 12 -1.12 22.07 -11.42
N LYS A 13 -0.18 21.97 -10.47
CA LYS A 13 1.19 22.49 -10.68
C LYS A 13 1.93 21.66 -11.73
N LEU A 14 1.82 20.33 -11.68
CA LEU A 14 2.44 19.47 -12.70
C LEU A 14 1.83 19.70 -14.09
N SER A 15 0.51 19.79 -14.21
CA SER A 15 -0.15 20.01 -15.51
C SER A 15 0.21 21.37 -16.10
N MET A 16 0.33 22.41 -15.25
CA MET A 16 0.83 23.72 -15.67
C MET A 16 2.30 23.63 -16.11
N VAL A 17 3.15 22.91 -15.38
CA VAL A 17 4.56 22.74 -15.74
C VAL A 17 4.71 21.95 -17.05
N ILE A 18 3.94 20.87 -17.24
CA ILE A 18 3.92 20.09 -18.49
C ILE A 18 3.44 20.98 -19.65
N TYR A 19 2.42 21.81 -19.43
CA TYR A 19 1.95 22.75 -20.43
C TYR A 19 3.03 23.73 -20.90
N TYR A 20 3.88 24.22 -19.99
CA TYR A 20 4.93 25.19 -20.32
C TYR A 20 6.27 24.57 -20.75
N LEU A 21 6.66 23.41 -20.19
CA LEU A 21 7.98 22.79 -20.40
C LEU A 21 7.92 21.53 -21.28
N GLY A 22 6.73 21.06 -21.63
CA GLY A 22 6.53 19.82 -22.38
C GLY A 22 6.40 18.57 -21.50
N GLU A 23 6.22 17.42 -22.14
CA GLU A 23 5.99 16.11 -21.50
C GLU A 23 7.23 15.53 -20.80
N THR A 24 8.41 16.05 -21.13
CA THR A 24 9.69 15.69 -20.52
C THR A 24 10.50 16.94 -20.19
N PHE A 25 10.87 17.12 -18.92
CA PHE A 25 11.63 18.29 -18.48
C PHE A 25 12.57 17.98 -17.32
N LEU A 26 13.65 18.75 -17.23
CA LEU A 26 14.59 18.72 -16.12
C LEU A 26 14.12 19.67 -15.01
N TYR A 27 14.15 19.21 -13.77
CA TYR A 27 13.92 20.04 -12.59
C TYR A 27 14.88 19.65 -11.46
N TRP A 28 15.06 20.55 -10.50
CA TRP A 28 15.95 20.32 -9.37
C TRP A 28 15.14 20.05 -8.10
N LYS A 29 15.48 18.96 -7.40
CA LYS A 29 14.99 18.68 -6.05
C LYS A 29 16.14 18.85 -5.06
N GLY A 30 16.27 20.05 -4.51
CA GLY A 30 17.48 20.43 -3.76
C GLY A 30 18.68 20.42 -4.71
N THR A 31 19.71 19.66 -4.39
CA THR A 31 20.92 19.51 -5.21
C THR A 31 20.87 18.34 -6.20
N GLU A 32 19.74 17.62 -6.27
CA GLU A 32 19.58 16.47 -7.17
C GLU A 32 18.82 16.89 -8.44
N PRO A 33 19.44 16.78 -9.63
CA PRO A 33 18.72 16.94 -10.89
C PRO A 33 17.78 15.75 -11.11
N ARG A 34 16.58 16.02 -11.62
CA ARG A 34 15.57 14.99 -11.93
C ARG A 34 14.92 15.26 -13.25
N ILE A 35 14.78 14.23 -14.06
CA ILE A 35 14.02 14.29 -15.32
C ILE A 35 12.62 13.77 -15.04
N PHE A 36 11.62 14.62 -15.27
CA PHE A 36 10.23 14.19 -15.28
C PHE A 36 9.89 13.61 -16.64
N ILE A 37 9.24 12.45 -16.67
CA ILE A 37 8.86 11.74 -17.89
C ILE A 37 7.38 11.38 -17.77
N SER A 38 6.57 11.86 -18.72
CA SER A 38 5.16 11.48 -18.85
C SER A 38 4.84 10.65 -20.10
N ASP A 39 5.79 10.55 -21.04
CA ASP A 39 5.68 9.69 -22.23
C ASP A 39 5.58 8.20 -21.82
N PRO A 40 4.49 7.49 -22.19
CA PRO A 40 4.30 6.08 -21.83
C PRO A 40 5.35 5.12 -22.41
N GLU A 41 5.89 5.37 -23.60
CA GLU A 41 6.90 4.53 -24.22
C GLU A 41 8.26 4.68 -23.53
N LEU A 42 8.62 5.91 -23.13
CA LEU A 42 9.82 6.13 -22.31
C LEU A 42 9.66 5.52 -20.91
N ALA A 43 8.48 5.70 -20.29
CA ALA A 43 8.18 5.06 -19.00
C ALA A 43 8.27 3.53 -19.09
N LYS A 44 7.78 2.93 -20.18
CA LYS A 44 7.88 1.50 -20.45
C LYS A 44 9.34 1.04 -20.62
N GLN A 45 10.18 1.81 -21.33
CA GLN A 45 11.62 1.52 -21.45
C GLN A 45 12.32 1.51 -20.09
N ILE A 46 11.96 2.45 -19.19
CA ILE A 46 12.51 2.51 -17.83
C ILE A 46 12.01 1.32 -16.99
N LEU A 47 10.69 1.13 -16.91
CA LEU A 47 10.07 0.22 -15.95
C LEU A 47 10.12 -1.25 -16.38
N SER A 48 10.27 -1.52 -17.68
CA SER A 48 10.36 -2.88 -18.24
C SER A 48 11.80 -3.32 -18.54
N ASN A 49 12.80 -2.52 -18.15
CA ASN A 49 14.21 -2.83 -18.39
C ASN A 49 14.65 -4.06 -17.57
N LYS A 50 14.89 -5.18 -18.26
CA LYS A 50 15.36 -6.42 -17.64
C LYS A 50 16.85 -6.44 -17.32
N LEU A 51 17.61 -5.46 -17.81
CA LEU A 51 19.06 -5.39 -17.64
C LEU A 51 19.47 -4.75 -16.29
N GLY A 52 18.51 -4.25 -15.51
CA GLY A 52 18.79 -3.64 -14.20
C GLY A 52 19.51 -2.29 -14.30
N PHE A 53 19.37 -1.60 -15.43
CA PHE A 53 20.04 -0.32 -15.65
C PHE A 53 19.33 0.87 -15.00
N PHE A 54 18.06 0.69 -14.62
CA PHE A 54 17.27 1.68 -13.90
C PHE A 54 16.96 1.15 -12.50
N VAL A 55 17.71 1.62 -11.51
CA VAL A 55 17.57 1.20 -10.10
C VAL A 55 16.67 2.17 -9.33
N LYS A 56 16.11 1.75 -8.20
CA LYS A 56 15.41 2.67 -7.29
C LYS A 56 16.44 3.68 -6.74
N PRO A 57 16.12 4.98 -6.74
CA PRO A 57 17.00 5.98 -6.17
C PRO A 57 17.14 5.79 -4.67
N LYS A 58 18.14 6.42 -4.06
CA LYS A 58 18.22 6.51 -2.60
C LYS A 58 17.01 7.27 -2.06
N ILE A 59 16.17 6.56 -1.31
CA ILE A 59 14.96 7.12 -0.71
C ILE A 59 15.31 7.75 0.64
N ARG A 60 14.54 8.79 1.03
CA ARG A 60 14.72 9.42 2.33
C ARG A 60 14.63 8.38 3.45
N PRO A 61 15.57 8.39 4.40
CA PRO A 61 15.69 7.37 5.43
C PRO A 61 14.42 7.15 6.25
N GLY A 62 13.66 8.22 6.56
CA GLY A 62 12.38 8.09 7.27
C GLY A 62 11.39 7.18 6.55
N PHE A 63 11.27 7.31 5.23
CA PHE A 63 10.37 6.49 4.43
C PHE A 63 10.89 5.05 4.28
N VAL A 64 12.21 4.86 4.20
CA VAL A 64 12.82 3.53 4.25
C VAL A 64 12.52 2.84 5.58
N LYS A 65 12.61 3.58 6.69
CA LYS A 65 12.21 3.13 8.03
C LYS A 65 10.70 2.96 8.17
N LEU A 66 9.86 3.50 7.31
CA LEU A 66 8.43 3.24 7.39
C LEU A 66 8.10 1.81 6.89
N ILE A 67 8.68 1.44 5.75
CA ILE A 67 8.34 0.21 5.01
C ILE A 67 9.31 -0.94 5.30
N GLY A 68 10.49 -0.66 5.87
CA GLY A 68 11.50 -1.65 6.25
C GLY A 68 12.59 -1.77 5.17
N PRO A 69 13.88 -1.55 5.49
CA PRO A 69 14.94 -1.42 4.49
C PRO A 69 15.20 -2.70 3.69
N LYS A 70 14.98 -3.87 4.28
CA LYS A 70 15.14 -5.19 3.62
C LYS A 70 13.80 -5.79 3.17
N GLY A 71 12.75 -4.97 3.04
CA GLY A 71 11.45 -5.41 2.55
C GLY A 71 11.37 -5.36 1.03
N LEU A 72 10.42 -6.11 0.45
CA LEU A 72 10.24 -6.29 -1.00
C LEU A 72 10.13 -4.97 -1.78
N ALA A 73 9.62 -3.93 -1.11
CA ALA A 73 9.48 -2.59 -1.68
C ALA A 73 10.83 -1.95 -2.05
N PHE A 74 11.92 -2.26 -1.34
CA PHE A 74 13.23 -1.59 -1.52
C PHE A 74 14.35 -2.51 -1.98
N VAL A 75 14.32 -3.79 -1.63
CA VAL A 75 15.34 -4.74 -2.13
C VAL A 75 15.31 -4.82 -3.66
N GLU A 76 16.46 -5.12 -4.26
CA GLU A 76 16.68 -5.21 -5.71
C GLU A 76 17.51 -6.44 -6.09
N GLY A 77 17.64 -6.71 -7.39
CA GLY A 77 18.49 -7.76 -7.94
C GLY A 77 18.16 -9.14 -7.38
N ALA A 78 19.21 -9.91 -7.05
CA ALA A 78 19.08 -11.28 -6.56
C ALA A 78 18.30 -11.38 -5.23
N GLU A 79 18.43 -10.38 -4.35
CA GLU A 79 17.70 -10.34 -3.08
C GLU A 79 16.20 -10.17 -3.32
N TRP A 80 15.81 -9.26 -4.22
CA TRP A 80 14.41 -9.11 -4.63
C TRP A 80 13.84 -10.39 -5.25
N VAL A 81 14.60 -11.04 -6.14
CA VAL A 81 14.18 -12.31 -6.76
C VAL A 81 13.95 -13.38 -5.69
N ARG A 82 14.87 -13.49 -4.72
CA ARG A 82 14.73 -14.42 -3.57
C ARG A 82 13.48 -14.12 -2.76
N HIS A 83 13.28 -12.87 -2.33
CA HIS A 83 12.12 -12.48 -1.53
C HIS A 83 10.81 -12.74 -2.28
N ARG A 84 10.75 -12.35 -3.56
CA ARG A 84 9.57 -12.55 -4.41
C ARG A 84 9.25 -14.04 -4.58
N LYS A 85 10.25 -14.89 -4.77
CA LYS A 85 10.07 -16.35 -4.89
C LYS A 85 9.51 -16.96 -3.60
N ILE A 86 9.97 -16.50 -2.43
CA ILE A 86 9.48 -16.97 -1.13
C ILE A 86 8.03 -16.51 -0.87
N LEU A 87 7.69 -15.28 -1.24
CA LEU A 87 6.38 -14.68 -0.93
C LEU A 87 5.27 -15.05 -1.94
N ASN A 88 5.61 -15.29 -3.21
CA ASN A 88 4.63 -15.59 -4.26
C ASN A 88 3.62 -16.71 -3.93
N PRO A 89 4.00 -17.83 -3.26
CA PRO A 89 3.04 -18.86 -2.87
C PRO A 89 1.90 -18.37 -1.98
N ALA A 90 2.07 -17.26 -1.23
CA ALA A 90 1.02 -16.66 -0.42
C ALA A 90 -0.12 -16.07 -1.27
N PHE A 91 0.16 -15.82 -2.54
CA PHE A 91 -0.74 -15.19 -3.51
C PHE A 91 -1.17 -16.16 -4.62
N SER A 92 -1.08 -17.48 -4.39
CA SER A 92 -1.66 -18.46 -5.31
C SER A 92 -3.20 -18.37 -5.32
N ILE A 93 -3.84 -18.85 -6.39
CA ILE A 93 -5.30 -18.81 -6.53
C ILE A 93 -6.00 -19.46 -5.32
N ASP A 94 -5.52 -20.62 -4.86
CA ASP A 94 -6.10 -21.31 -3.71
C ASP A 94 -5.98 -20.50 -2.41
N ARG A 95 -4.85 -19.79 -2.22
CA ARG A 95 -4.67 -18.90 -1.07
C ARG A 95 -5.55 -17.67 -1.17
N LEU A 96 -5.68 -17.09 -2.36
CA LEU A 96 -6.57 -15.94 -2.60
C LEU A 96 -8.04 -16.31 -2.34
N LYS A 97 -8.47 -17.53 -2.67
CA LYS A 97 -9.82 -18.02 -2.32
C LYS A 97 -10.07 -17.99 -0.81
N ILE A 98 -9.11 -18.50 -0.02
CA ILE A 98 -9.19 -18.47 1.46
C ILE A 98 -9.18 -17.02 1.97
N MET A 99 -8.29 -16.16 1.45
CA MET A 99 -8.22 -14.76 1.83
C MET A 99 -9.52 -14.00 1.51
N THR A 100 -10.20 -14.36 0.43
CA THR A 100 -11.48 -13.74 0.05
C THR A 100 -12.53 -13.94 1.14
N ASN A 101 -12.64 -15.15 1.70
CA ASN A 101 -13.57 -15.42 2.81
C ASN A 101 -13.26 -14.53 4.02
N VAL A 102 -11.97 -14.38 4.36
CA VAL A 102 -11.53 -13.47 5.43
C VAL A 102 -11.91 -12.02 5.13
N MET A 103 -11.75 -11.56 3.88
CA MET A 103 -12.14 -10.21 3.47
C MET A 103 -13.65 -9.97 3.61
N VAL A 104 -14.46 -10.97 3.23
CA VAL A 104 -15.91 -10.94 3.38
C VAL A 104 -16.28 -10.86 4.87
N ASP A 105 -15.70 -11.71 5.71
CA ASP A 105 -15.97 -11.73 7.16
C ASP A 105 -15.62 -10.39 7.83
N CYS A 106 -14.45 -9.81 7.53
CA CYS A 106 -14.06 -8.49 8.03
C CYS A 106 -15.05 -7.39 7.58
N THR A 107 -15.51 -7.45 6.32
CA THR A 107 -16.46 -6.48 5.76
C THR A 107 -17.84 -6.61 6.41
N LEU A 108 -18.32 -7.84 6.64
CA LEU A 108 -19.58 -8.10 7.32
C LEU A 108 -19.55 -7.61 8.78
N LYS A 109 -18.46 -7.86 9.51
CA LYS A 109 -18.25 -7.33 10.87
C LYS A 109 -18.34 -5.81 10.91
N MET A 110 -17.70 -5.11 9.96
CA MET A 110 -17.81 -3.66 9.83
C MET A 110 -19.27 -3.21 9.64
N PHE A 111 -20.03 -3.87 8.75
CA PHE A 111 -21.45 -3.56 8.57
C PHE A 111 -22.33 -3.87 9.79
N GLU A 112 -22.03 -4.93 10.53
CA GLU A 112 -22.71 -5.23 11.81
C GLU A 112 -22.47 -4.13 12.85
N GLU A 113 -21.24 -3.64 12.98
CA GLU A 113 -20.93 -2.51 13.88
C GLU A 113 -21.69 -1.25 13.48
N TRP A 114 -21.76 -0.95 12.18
CA TRP A 114 -22.56 0.17 11.67
C TRP A 114 -24.05 -0.01 12.01
N ARG A 115 -24.60 -1.22 11.85
CA ARG A 115 -26.00 -1.53 12.22
C ARG A 115 -26.25 -1.39 13.72
N LYS A 116 -25.28 -1.75 14.59
CA LYS A 116 -25.39 -1.58 16.05
C LYS A 116 -25.42 -0.10 16.43
N GLN A 117 -24.50 0.70 15.90
CA GLN A 117 -24.46 2.15 16.13
C GLN A 117 -25.74 2.86 15.70
N ARG A 118 -26.37 2.38 14.60
CA ARG A 118 -27.68 2.88 14.17
C ARG A 118 -28.79 2.63 15.20
N LYS A 119 -28.80 1.49 15.87
CA LYS A 119 -29.85 1.16 16.87
C LYS A 119 -29.73 2.00 18.14
N GLU A 120 -28.53 2.48 18.45
CA GLU A 120 -28.26 3.36 19.59
C GLU A 120 -28.67 4.81 19.31
N ASP A 121 -28.64 5.24 18.04
CA ASP A 121 -29.09 6.57 17.60
C ASP A 121 -30.63 6.58 17.40
N LYS A 122 -31.35 7.04 18.43
CA LYS A 122 -32.83 7.09 18.46
C LYS A 122 -33.46 8.19 17.59
N THR A 123 -32.71 8.81 16.69
CA THR A 123 -33.23 9.90 15.86
C THR A 123 -34.03 9.38 14.65
N GLU A 124 -35.19 10.00 14.39
CA GLU A 124 -36.15 9.62 13.33
C GLU A 124 -35.61 9.79 11.90
N LYS A 125 -34.49 10.50 11.71
CA LYS A 125 -33.88 10.75 10.40
C LYS A 125 -32.84 9.68 10.06
N ILE A 126 -33.11 8.91 9.00
CA ILE A 126 -32.23 7.87 8.44
C ILE A 126 -31.03 8.50 7.73
N VAL A 127 -30.07 9.05 8.47
CA VAL A 127 -28.79 9.50 7.88
C VAL A 127 -27.63 9.03 8.73
N MET A 128 -27.09 7.86 8.40
CA MET A 128 -25.82 7.42 8.95
C MET A 128 -24.69 8.21 8.30
N LYS A 129 -24.02 9.07 9.08
CA LYS A 129 -22.85 9.84 8.62
C LYS A 129 -21.57 9.12 9.04
N LYS A 130 -20.80 8.67 8.05
CA LYS A 130 -19.50 8.03 8.25
C LYS A 130 -18.40 8.75 7.50
N GLU A 131 -17.24 8.86 8.12
CA GLU A 131 -16.02 9.26 7.44
C GLU A 131 -15.42 8.04 6.74
N MET A 132 -15.73 7.86 5.45
CA MET A 132 -15.42 6.62 4.71
C MET A 132 -13.93 6.26 4.72
N ASN A 133 -13.02 7.25 4.65
CA ASN A 133 -11.59 6.98 4.71
C ASN A 133 -11.18 6.30 6.02
N ARG A 134 -11.70 6.77 7.15
CA ARG A 134 -11.41 6.20 8.47
C ARG A 134 -11.94 4.77 8.59
N GLU A 135 -13.13 4.51 8.07
CA GLU A 135 -13.72 3.17 8.07
C GLU A 135 -12.93 2.21 7.16
N PHE A 136 -12.53 2.64 5.96
CA PHE A 136 -11.74 1.81 5.06
C PHE A 136 -10.31 1.57 5.53
N LEU A 137 -9.68 2.53 6.23
CA LEU A 137 -8.41 2.29 6.92
C LEU A 137 -8.59 1.16 7.95
N ARG A 138 -9.62 1.23 8.80
CA ARG A 138 -9.89 0.16 9.78
C ARG A 138 -10.17 -1.19 9.10
N LEU A 139 -10.99 -1.22 8.05
CA LEU A 139 -11.32 -2.44 7.32
C LEU A 139 -10.08 -3.08 6.71
N THR A 140 -9.29 -2.31 5.96
CA THR A 140 -8.10 -2.84 5.28
C THR A 140 -7.01 -3.26 6.28
N ALA A 141 -6.93 -2.63 7.45
CA ALA A 141 -6.04 -3.04 8.54
C ALA A 141 -6.46 -4.39 9.13
N ASP A 142 -7.76 -4.60 9.35
CA ASP A 142 -8.29 -5.88 9.85
C ASP A 142 -8.10 -7.01 8.83
N ILE A 143 -8.34 -6.71 7.55
CA ILE A 143 -8.11 -7.65 6.45
C ILE A 143 -6.64 -8.07 6.39
N ILE A 144 -5.68 -7.13 6.35
CA ILE A 144 -4.27 -7.52 6.22
C ILE A 144 -3.78 -8.23 7.48
N ALA A 145 -4.18 -7.79 8.68
CA ALA A 145 -3.83 -8.44 9.95
C ALA A 145 -4.31 -9.90 9.99
N THR A 146 -5.53 -10.15 9.52
CA THR A 146 -6.14 -11.48 9.55
C THR A 146 -5.65 -12.37 8.41
N ALA A 147 -5.71 -11.87 7.17
CA ALA A 147 -5.41 -12.66 5.97
C ALA A 147 -3.92 -12.93 5.77
N ALA A 148 -3.04 -11.96 6.09
CA ALA A 148 -1.60 -12.11 5.87
C ALA A 148 -0.85 -12.61 7.12
N PHE A 149 -1.32 -12.29 8.33
CA PHE A 149 -0.61 -12.59 9.57
C PHE A 149 -1.34 -13.54 10.51
N GLY A 150 -2.54 -14.02 10.13
CA GLY A 150 -3.39 -14.88 10.95
C GLY A 150 -3.59 -14.33 12.37
N SER A 151 -3.55 -13.00 12.49
CA SER A 151 -3.61 -12.24 13.73
C SER A 151 -4.88 -11.40 13.74
N SER A 152 -5.38 -11.00 14.90
CA SER A 152 -6.48 -10.04 14.94
C SER A 152 -5.97 -8.61 14.77
N TYR A 153 -6.82 -7.70 14.27
CA TYR A 153 -6.51 -6.26 14.30
C TYR A 153 -6.02 -5.78 15.67
N ILE A 154 -6.54 -6.35 16.77
CA ILE A 154 -6.13 -6.02 18.15
C ILE A 154 -4.64 -6.33 18.38
N GLN A 155 -4.14 -7.44 17.83
CA GLN A 155 -2.72 -7.80 17.93
C GLN A 155 -1.84 -6.91 17.05
N GLY A 156 -2.36 -6.46 15.90
CA GLY A 156 -1.67 -5.54 14.98
C GLY A 156 -1.85 -4.04 15.29
N ILE A 157 -2.74 -3.66 16.21
CA ILE A 157 -3.16 -2.25 16.39
C ILE A 157 -2.00 -1.33 16.74
N GLU A 158 -1.05 -1.84 17.53
CA GLU A 158 0.15 -1.11 17.88
C GLU A 158 1.05 -0.87 16.67
N VAL A 159 1.14 -1.84 15.76
CA VAL A 159 1.89 -1.70 14.50
C VAL A 159 1.25 -0.61 13.64
N PHE A 160 -0.05 -0.69 13.36
CA PHE A 160 -0.76 0.30 12.53
C PHE A 160 -0.68 1.71 13.12
N ARG A 161 -0.92 1.86 14.43
CA ARG A 161 -0.84 3.16 15.10
C ARG A 161 0.56 3.75 15.01
N THR A 162 1.59 2.93 15.26
CA THR A 162 2.98 3.41 15.26
C THR A 162 3.44 3.71 13.82
N LEU A 163 3.02 2.92 12.82
CA LEU A 163 3.23 3.22 11.40
C LEU A 163 2.58 4.54 10.99
N LYS A 164 1.36 4.83 11.45
CA LYS A 164 0.68 6.11 11.19
C LYS A 164 1.45 7.28 11.80
N GLU A 165 1.90 7.16 13.05
CA GLU A 165 2.71 8.20 13.70
C GLU A 165 4.04 8.43 12.96
N LEU A 166 4.68 7.37 12.44
CA LEU A 166 5.90 7.47 11.66
C LEU A 166 5.65 8.06 10.26
N LYS A 167 4.55 7.68 9.60
CA LYS A 167 4.10 8.24 8.32
C LYS A 167 3.99 9.76 8.41
N ASN A 168 3.28 10.25 9.42
CA ASN A 168 3.11 11.70 9.64
C ASN A 168 4.46 12.41 9.81
N CYS A 169 5.42 11.80 10.53
CA CYS A 169 6.78 12.35 10.64
C CYS A 169 7.47 12.41 9.27
N CYS A 170 7.34 11.35 8.46
CA CYS A 170 7.95 11.28 7.14
C CYS A 170 7.35 12.31 6.17
N GLU A 171 6.04 12.51 6.21
CA GLU A 171 5.34 13.51 5.38
C GLU A 171 5.80 14.93 5.69
N THR A 172 5.93 15.28 6.98
CA THR A 172 6.52 16.57 7.38
C THR A 172 7.95 16.71 6.87
N SER A 173 8.74 15.63 6.88
CA SER A 173 10.09 15.69 6.32
C SER A 173 10.14 15.79 4.80
N LEU A 174 9.08 15.46 4.04
CA LEU A 174 9.10 15.48 2.57
C LEU A 174 9.20 16.90 1.98
N ILE A 175 8.75 17.90 2.73
CA ILE A 175 8.81 19.32 2.35
C ILE A 175 10.16 19.98 2.69
N ASP A 176 10.98 19.37 3.54
CA ASP A 176 12.30 19.90 3.92
C ASP A 176 13.40 19.53 2.91
N ILE A 177 14.46 20.35 2.87
CA ILE A 177 15.70 20.03 2.15
C ILE A 177 16.41 18.90 2.90
N TYR A 178 16.63 17.78 2.22
CA TYR A 178 17.38 16.68 2.80
C TYR A 178 18.87 16.94 2.67
N ILE A 179 19.55 17.11 3.80
CA ILE A 179 21.01 17.17 3.87
C ILE A 179 21.52 15.79 4.27
N PRO A 180 22.30 15.10 3.43
CA PRO A 180 22.89 13.81 3.77
C PRO A 180 23.59 13.82 5.13
N GLY A 181 23.41 12.76 5.92
CA GLY A 181 24.01 12.62 7.25
C GLY A 181 23.18 13.19 8.41
N THR A 182 22.28 14.16 8.16
CA THR A 182 21.44 14.75 9.23
C THR A 182 20.57 13.75 9.97
N GLN A 183 20.21 12.64 9.32
CA GLN A 183 19.47 11.51 9.91
C GLN A 183 20.16 10.83 11.10
N TYR A 184 21.48 10.99 11.24
CA TYR A 184 22.29 10.40 12.32
C TYR A 184 22.48 11.36 13.49
N LEU A 185 22.14 12.64 13.32
CA LEU A 185 22.27 13.65 14.36
C LEU A 185 21.25 13.39 15.48
N PRO A 186 21.60 13.59 16.75
CA PRO A 186 20.72 13.38 17.89
C PRO A 186 19.69 14.54 18.05
N THR A 187 18.92 14.83 17.00
CA THR A 187 17.85 15.83 17.05
C THR A 187 16.59 15.24 17.69
N PRO A 188 15.72 16.05 18.33
CA PRO A 188 14.44 15.58 18.87
C PRO A 188 13.59 14.83 17.82
N PHE A 189 13.66 15.28 16.57
CA PHE A 189 12.98 14.66 15.44
C PHE A 189 13.54 13.26 15.12
N ASN A 190 14.86 13.11 15.01
CA ASN A 190 15.47 11.81 14.75
C ASN A 190 15.28 10.84 15.91
N PHE A 191 15.38 11.30 17.17
CA PHE A 191 15.06 10.48 18.34
C PHE A 191 13.63 9.95 18.29
N ARG A 192 12.67 10.78 17.87
CA ARG A 192 11.28 10.36 17.67
C ARG A 192 11.18 9.26 16.61
N ILE A 193 11.81 9.43 15.44
CA ILE A 193 11.84 8.41 14.39
C ILE A 193 12.45 7.10 14.91
N TRP A 194 13.61 7.15 15.58
CA TRP A 194 14.28 5.95 16.11
C TRP A 194 13.45 5.26 17.20
N LYS A 195 12.72 6.02 18.02
CA LYS A 195 11.79 5.47 19.02
C LYS A 195 10.62 4.75 18.35
N LEU A 196 10.01 5.36 17.33
CA LEU A 196 8.90 4.76 16.57
C LEU A 196 9.35 3.51 15.82
N GLU A 197 10.51 3.55 15.17
CA GLU A 197 11.11 2.41 14.49
C GLU A 197 11.33 1.22 15.44
N ARG A 198 11.96 1.45 16.61
CA ARG A 198 12.13 0.39 17.63
C ARG A 198 10.80 -0.17 18.10
N LYS A 199 9.80 0.69 18.30
CA LYS A 199 8.46 0.26 18.74
C LYS A 199 7.77 -0.62 17.69
N ILE A 200 7.85 -0.26 16.40
CA ILE A 200 7.33 -1.09 15.30
C ILE A 200 8.05 -2.43 15.27
N ASN A 201 9.39 -2.44 15.29
CA ASN A 201 10.16 -3.68 15.25
C ASN A 201 9.82 -4.61 16.41
N ASN A 202 9.68 -4.08 17.62
CA ASN A 202 9.29 -4.86 18.79
C ASN A 202 7.86 -5.39 18.69
N ALA A 203 6.92 -4.61 18.15
CA ALA A 203 5.54 -5.05 17.97
C ALA A 203 5.43 -6.17 16.93
N VAL A 204 6.11 -6.03 15.79
CA VAL A 204 6.17 -7.08 14.76
C VAL A 204 6.87 -8.33 15.31
N LYS A 205 7.97 -8.16 16.06
CA LYS A 205 8.68 -9.27 16.68
C LYS A 205 7.79 -10.06 17.65
N ARG A 206 6.95 -9.40 18.45
CA ARG A 206 5.97 -10.10 19.31
C ARG A 206 5.00 -10.99 18.53
N ILE A 207 4.55 -10.53 17.35
CA ILE A 207 3.67 -11.33 16.48
C ILE A 207 4.42 -12.57 15.97
N ILE A 208 5.69 -12.40 15.56
CA ILE A 208 6.55 -13.49 15.11
C ILE A 208 6.81 -14.49 16.25
N ASP A 209 7.24 -14.01 17.42
CA ASP A 209 7.56 -14.84 18.59
C ASP A 209 6.33 -15.62 19.07
N SER A 210 5.14 -14.99 19.05
CA SER A 210 3.89 -15.67 19.37
C SER A 210 3.55 -16.81 18.41
N ARG A 211 3.89 -16.67 17.13
CA ARG A 211 3.66 -17.71 16.11
C ARG A 211 4.71 -18.82 16.20
N LEU A 212 5.95 -18.48 16.53
CA LEU A 212 7.02 -19.46 16.76
C LEU A 212 6.70 -20.36 17.98
N GLY A 213 6.06 -19.81 19.01
CA GLY A 213 5.69 -20.54 20.23
C GLY A 213 4.43 -21.40 20.14
N SER A 214 3.63 -21.35 19.07
CA SER A 214 2.30 -21.97 19.05
C SER A 214 2.28 -23.47 18.73
N ASN A 215 3.43 -24.15 18.54
CA ASN A 215 3.58 -25.59 18.22
C ASN A 215 2.68 -26.13 17.09
N SER A 216 2.09 -25.25 16.28
CA SER A 216 1.25 -25.57 15.14
C SER A 216 2.05 -25.49 13.84
N ASP A 217 1.56 -26.12 12.76
CA ASP A 217 2.02 -25.75 11.43
C ASP A 217 1.89 -24.22 11.28
N TYR A 218 2.93 -23.53 10.81
CA TYR A 218 2.95 -22.05 10.76
C TYR A 218 1.85 -21.46 9.88
N GLY A 219 1.06 -22.30 9.21
CA GLY A 219 -0.05 -21.92 8.35
C GLY A 219 0.42 -21.65 6.92
N GLY A 220 -0.54 -21.25 6.09
CA GLY A 220 -0.30 -20.87 4.70
C GLY A 220 -0.49 -19.38 4.44
N ASP A 221 -0.63 -18.59 5.50
CA ASP A 221 -0.63 -17.13 5.43
C ASP A 221 0.79 -16.61 5.13
N LEU A 222 0.90 -15.30 4.84
CA LEU A 222 2.15 -14.69 4.42
C LEU A 222 3.26 -14.86 5.48
N LEU A 223 2.93 -14.66 6.75
CA LEU A 223 3.87 -14.86 7.85
C LEU A 223 4.29 -16.33 7.96
N GLY A 224 3.34 -17.25 7.87
CA GLY A 224 3.59 -18.68 7.90
C GLY A 224 4.55 -19.14 6.82
N ILE A 225 4.37 -18.64 5.59
CA ILE A 225 5.26 -18.94 4.45
C ILE A 225 6.67 -18.39 4.69
N MET A 226 6.79 -17.16 5.19
CA MET A 226 8.09 -16.59 5.54
C MET A 226 8.81 -17.40 6.64
N LEU A 227 8.08 -17.84 7.68
CA LEU A 227 8.64 -18.67 8.75
C LEU A 227 9.06 -20.06 8.27
N LYS A 228 8.26 -20.70 7.41
CA LYS A 228 8.60 -22.00 6.77
C LYS A 228 9.86 -21.91 5.92
N SER A 229 10.15 -20.76 5.32
CA SER A 229 11.36 -20.57 4.52
C SER A 229 12.67 -20.72 5.31
N GLN A 230 12.64 -20.57 6.65
CA GLN A 230 13.82 -20.69 7.52
C GLN A 230 14.54 -22.04 7.38
N GLY A 231 13.82 -23.10 6.99
CA GLY A 231 14.37 -24.45 6.79
C GLY A 231 14.88 -24.75 5.38
N ASN A 232 14.80 -23.79 4.45
CA ASN A 232 15.16 -23.98 3.03
C ASN A 232 16.47 -23.26 2.67
N GLU A 233 17.08 -23.65 1.55
CA GLU A 233 18.27 -22.95 0.99
C GLU A 233 17.99 -21.46 0.71
N LEU A 234 16.74 -21.12 0.40
CA LEU A 234 16.25 -19.75 0.24
C LEU A 234 15.60 -19.24 1.53
N LYS A 235 16.33 -19.26 2.65
CA LYS A 235 15.81 -18.73 3.93
C LYS A 235 15.78 -17.22 3.95
N MET A 236 14.75 -16.64 4.56
CA MET A 236 14.80 -15.25 5.04
C MET A 236 15.44 -15.23 6.43
N SER A 237 16.07 -14.16 6.86
CA SER A 237 16.44 -13.96 8.28
C SER A 237 15.24 -13.41 9.07
N ILE A 238 15.24 -13.53 10.41
CA ILE A 238 14.19 -12.92 11.23
C ILE A 238 14.13 -11.39 11.02
N GLU A 239 15.26 -10.74 10.79
CA GLU A 239 15.31 -9.31 10.46
C GLU A 239 14.61 -8.99 9.12
N GLU A 240 14.86 -9.80 8.10
CA GLU A 240 14.18 -9.68 6.80
C GLU A 240 12.67 -9.91 6.95
N ILE A 241 12.24 -10.91 7.73
CA ILE A 241 10.82 -11.16 8.01
C ILE A 241 10.19 -9.95 8.72
N ILE A 242 10.86 -9.35 9.70
CA ILE A 242 10.35 -8.13 10.35
C ILE A 242 10.16 -7.00 9.33
N HIS A 243 11.11 -6.82 8.40
CA HIS A 243 11.01 -5.80 7.37
C HIS A 243 9.91 -6.09 6.34
N GLU A 244 9.73 -7.34 5.94
CA GLU A 244 8.60 -7.72 5.08
C GLU A 244 7.25 -7.51 5.77
N CYS A 245 7.12 -7.92 7.04
CA CYS A 245 5.91 -7.65 7.82
C CYS A 245 5.56 -6.15 7.81
N ARG A 246 6.55 -5.27 8.04
CA ARG A 246 6.36 -3.80 7.96
C ARG A 246 5.89 -3.37 6.58
N THR A 247 6.49 -3.92 5.52
CA THR A 247 6.11 -3.64 4.14
C THR A 247 4.64 -3.96 3.91
N PHE A 248 4.19 -5.17 4.25
CA PHE A 248 2.80 -5.58 4.01
C PHE A 248 1.79 -4.88 4.92
N PHE A 249 2.10 -4.68 6.20
CA PHE A 249 1.25 -3.92 7.12
C PHE A 249 1.00 -2.49 6.64
N PHE A 250 2.02 -1.84 6.07
CA PHE A 250 1.87 -0.48 5.55
C PHE A 250 1.22 -0.44 4.16
N THR A 251 1.82 -1.13 3.20
CA THR A 251 1.47 -1.01 1.77
C THR A 251 0.10 -1.59 1.45
N GLY A 252 -0.31 -2.68 2.09
CA GLY A 252 -1.60 -3.34 1.86
C GLY A 252 -2.82 -2.61 2.47
N HIS A 253 -2.57 -1.69 3.40
CA HIS A 253 -3.60 -0.97 4.15
C HIS A 253 -3.87 0.43 3.57
N GLU A 254 -2.83 1.26 3.42
CA GLU A 254 -2.98 2.66 3.01
C GLU A 254 -3.45 2.80 1.56
N THR A 255 -2.91 1.99 0.64
CA THR A 255 -3.24 2.09 -0.80
C THR A 255 -4.67 1.64 -1.08
N ASN A 256 -5.09 0.51 -0.51
CA ASN A 256 -6.44 -0.04 -0.68
C ASN A 256 -7.50 0.85 -0.03
N SER A 257 -7.25 1.39 1.17
CA SER A 257 -8.19 2.32 1.80
C SER A 257 -8.39 3.59 0.99
N SER A 258 -7.32 4.12 0.37
CA SER A 258 -7.39 5.25 -0.56
C SER A 258 -8.22 4.91 -1.80
N LEU A 259 -7.96 3.76 -2.45
CA LEU A 259 -8.74 3.28 -3.60
C LEU A 259 -10.23 3.18 -3.27
N LEU A 260 -10.59 2.52 -2.17
CA LEU A 260 -11.99 2.36 -1.76
C LEU A 260 -12.65 3.71 -1.45
N THR A 261 -11.91 4.65 -0.84
CA THR A 261 -12.40 5.99 -0.54
C THR A 261 -12.75 6.75 -1.82
N TRP A 262 -11.86 6.75 -2.82
CA TRP A 262 -12.12 7.42 -4.10
C TRP A 262 -13.21 6.72 -4.90
N THR A 263 -13.24 5.38 -4.87
CA THR A 263 -14.28 4.58 -5.54
C THR A 263 -15.67 4.91 -5.01
N ILE A 264 -15.86 4.91 -3.68
CA ILE A 264 -17.18 5.22 -3.10
C ILE A 264 -17.57 6.68 -3.31
N MET A 265 -16.59 7.59 -3.32
CA MET A 265 -16.85 8.99 -3.62
C MET A 265 -17.35 9.13 -5.07
N LEU A 266 -16.66 8.52 -6.04
CA LEU A 266 -17.05 8.55 -7.45
C LEU A 266 -18.45 7.95 -7.65
N LEU A 267 -18.73 6.79 -7.06
CA LEU A 267 -20.06 6.18 -7.11
C LEU A 267 -21.14 7.04 -6.45
N SER A 268 -20.79 7.88 -5.47
CA SER A 268 -21.76 8.79 -4.85
C SER A 268 -22.12 9.98 -5.75
N PHE A 269 -21.21 10.38 -6.65
CA PHE A 269 -21.48 11.38 -7.70
C PHE A 269 -22.08 10.79 -8.98
N HIS A 270 -21.89 9.50 -9.24
CA HIS A 270 -22.37 8.80 -10.44
C HIS A 270 -23.36 7.67 -10.07
N GLN A 271 -24.56 8.07 -9.68
CA GLN A 271 -25.60 7.14 -9.19
C GLN A 271 -26.08 6.14 -10.25
N ASP A 272 -26.02 6.51 -11.53
CA ASP A 272 -26.32 5.62 -12.65
C ASP A 272 -25.34 4.43 -12.70
N TRP A 273 -24.05 4.68 -12.45
CA TRP A 273 -23.04 3.63 -12.33
C TRP A 273 -23.19 2.83 -11.03
N GLN A 274 -23.59 3.49 -9.95
CA GLN A 274 -23.89 2.78 -8.71
C GLN A 274 -25.03 1.76 -8.90
N GLU A 275 -26.08 2.11 -9.63
CA GLU A 275 -27.19 1.19 -9.91
C GLU A 275 -26.75 0.05 -10.84
N LYS A 276 -26.03 0.34 -11.92
CA LYS A 276 -25.52 -0.70 -12.85
C LYS A 276 -24.65 -1.74 -12.14
N VAL A 277 -23.76 -1.32 -11.24
CA VAL A 277 -22.90 -2.24 -10.48
C VAL A 277 -23.72 -3.02 -9.46
N ARG A 278 -24.75 -2.41 -8.85
CA ARG A 278 -25.68 -3.10 -7.95
C ARG A 278 -26.49 -4.17 -8.69
N GLU A 279 -26.99 -3.85 -9.89
CA GLU A 279 -27.67 -4.81 -10.77
C GLU A 279 -26.75 -5.97 -11.16
N GLU A 280 -25.49 -5.69 -11.55
CA GLU A 280 -24.50 -6.74 -11.83
C GLU A 280 -24.33 -7.68 -10.62
N ILE A 281 -24.16 -7.11 -9.41
CA ILE A 281 -24.03 -7.90 -8.18
C ILE A 281 -25.28 -8.75 -7.93
N PHE A 282 -26.47 -8.19 -8.07
CA PHE A 282 -27.72 -8.92 -7.85
C PHE A 282 -27.93 -10.04 -8.87
N ASN A 283 -27.53 -9.83 -10.12
CA ASN A 283 -27.63 -10.85 -11.16
C ASN A 283 -26.63 -11.99 -10.93
N GLU A 284 -25.40 -11.67 -10.55
CA GLU A 284 -24.34 -12.68 -10.39
C GLU A 284 -24.40 -13.42 -9.05
N TRP A 285 -24.79 -12.75 -7.97
CA TRP A 285 -24.73 -13.31 -6.61
C TRP A 285 -26.12 -13.59 -6.02
N GLY A 286 -27.16 -12.88 -6.47
CA GLY A 286 -28.47 -12.87 -5.82
C GLY A 286 -28.52 -11.89 -4.65
N LYS A 287 -29.72 -11.39 -4.33
CA LYS A 287 -29.92 -10.27 -3.39
C LYS A 287 -29.52 -10.57 -1.94
N ASP A 288 -29.65 -11.82 -1.51
CA ASP A 288 -29.50 -12.22 -0.09
C ASP A 288 -28.31 -13.17 0.17
N LYS A 289 -27.41 -13.33 -0.81
CA LYS A 289 -26.25 -14.21 -0.66
C LYS A 289 -25.01 -13.44 -0.26
N THR A 290 -24.21 -14.03 0.62
CA THR A 290 -22.82 -13.62 0.84
C THR A 290 -21.96 -14.03 -0.35
N PRO A 291 -21.04 -13.16 -0.79
CA PRO A 291 -20.20 -13.46 -1.94
C PRO A 291 -19.22 -14.60 -1.67
N GLU A 292 -19.01 -15.44 -2.69
CA GLU A 292 -18.03 -16.53 -2.69
C GLU A 292 -16.87 -16.17 -3.62
N SER A 293 -15.67 -16.71 -3.38
CA SER A 293 -14.48 -16.29 -4.14
C SER A 293 -14.60 -16.45 -5.66
N GLU A 294 -15.32 -17.46 -6.13
CA GLU A 294 -15.46 -17.76 -7.56
C GLU A 294 -16.32 -16.74 -8.31
N THR A 295 -17.22 -16.06 -7.60
CA THR A 295 -18.19 -15.14 -8.21
C THR A 295 -17.61 -13.76 -8.47
N PHE A 296 -16.49 -13.38 -7.83
CA PHE A 296 -15.83 -12.09 -8.05
C PHE A 296 -15.28 -11.93 -9.47
N SER A 297 -14.85 -13.04 -10.09
CA SER A 297 -14.32 -13.04 -11.46
C SER A 297 -15.35 -12.61 -12.53
N LYS A 298 -16.65 -12.67 -12.18
CA LYS A 298 -17.76 -12.32 -13.07
C LYS A 298 -18.13 -10.84 -13.05
N LEU A 299 -17.68 -10.08 -12.04
CA LEU A 299 -18.03 -8.67 -11.85
C LEU A 299 -17.21 -7.74 -12.75
N LYS A 300 -17.59 -7.67 -14.03
CA LYS A 300 -16.89 -6.89 -15.05
C LYS A 300 -17.06 -5.39 -14.83
N LEU A 301 -18.28 -4.93 -14.53
CA LEU A 301 -18.58 -3.52 -14.29
C LEU A 301 -17.91 -3.03 -13.01
N MET A 302 -17.93 -3.81 -11.93
CA MET A 302 -17.18 -3.48 -10.72
C MET A 302 -15.68 -3.31 -11.02
N ASN A 303 -15.10 -4.22 -11.82
CA ASN A 303 -13.69 -4.09 -12.23
C ASN A 303 -13.45 -2.82 -13.05
N MET A 304 -14.34 -2.46 -13.97
CA MET A 304 -14.24 -1.19 -14.72
C MET A 304 -14.27 0.03 -13.78
N VAL A 305 -15.14 0.03 -12.77
CA VAL A 305 -15.21 1.10 -11.77
C VAL A 305 -13.91 1.22 -10.97
N PHE A 306 -13.30 0.10 -10.55
CA PHE A 306 -12.00 0.13 -9.87
C PHE A 306 -10.88 0.64 -10.79
N MET A 307 -10.84 0.19 -12.05
CA MET A 307 -9.83 0.65 -13.02
C MET A 307 -9.96 2.14 -13.31
N GLU A 308 -11.19 2.66 -13.45
CA GLU A 308 -11.42 4.09 -13.66
C GLU A 308 -11.07 4.91 -12.41
N SER A 309 -11.39 4.39 -11.22
CA SER A 309 -10.99 5.01 -9.95
C SER A 309 -9.47 5.07 -9.80
N LEU A 310 -8.74 4.02 -10.19
CA LEU A 310 -7.27 4.00 -10.22
C LEU A 310 -6.70 4.96 -11.27
N ARG A 311 -7.33 5.07 -12.44
CA ARG A 311 -6.92 5.99 -13.51
C ARG A 311 -7.04 7.44 -13.08
N LEU A 312 -8.11 7.80 -12.35
CA LEU A 312 -8.37 9.16 -11.89
C LEU A 312 -7.64 9.51 -10.59
N TYR A 313 -7.63 8.59 -9.61
CA TYR A 313 -7.18 8.82 -8.24
C TYR A 313 -6.32 7.67 -7.71
N GLY A 314 -5.35 7.23 -8.52
CA GLY A 314 -4.36 6.24 -8.12
C GLY A 314 -3.60 6.65 -6.85
N PRO A 315 -3.46 5.76 -5.83
CA PRO A 315 -2.76 6.09 -4.59
C PRO A 315 -1.27 6.45 -4.77
N VAL A 316 -0.66 5.97 -5.85
CA VAL A 316 0.74 6.24 -6.21
C VAL A 316 0.76 7.00 -7.54
N THR A 317 1.18 8.27 -7.50
CA THR A 317 1.13 9.19 -8.65
C THR A 317 2.44 9.30 -9.43
N SER A 318 3.55 8.82 -8.87
CA SER A 318 4.85 8.82 -9.56
C SER A 318 5.75 7.70 -9.05
N LEU A 319 6.62 7.21 -9.93
CA LEU A 319 7.70 6.27 -9.62
C LEU A 319 9.01 6.90 -10.06
N SER A 320 10.06 6.77 -9.23
CA SER A 320 11.38 7.29 -9.56
C SER A 320 12.36 6.16 -9.85
N ARG A 321 13.29 6.40 -10.77
CA ARG A 321 14.43 5.54 -11.08
C ARG A 321 15.68 6.40 -11.26
N GLU A 322 16.83 5.78 -11.02
CA GLU A 322 18.16 6.33 -11.21
C GLU A 322 18.91 5.45 -12.22
N ALA A 323 19.63 6.07 -13.14
CA ALA A 323 20.43 5.37 -14.13
C ALA A 323 21.69 4.81 -13.44
N SER A 324 21.97 3.51 -13.58
CA SER A 324 23.17 2.93 -12.94
C SER A 324 24.47 3.18 -13.72
N LYS A 325 24.33 3.69 -14.95
CA LYS A 325 25.38 4.09 -15.90
C LYS A 325 24.79 5.08 -16.92
N ASP A 326 25.64 5.67 -17.74
CA ASP A 326 25.19 6.51 -18.86
C ASP A 326 24.32 5.69 -19.83
N ILE A 327 23.10 6.15 -20.10
CA ILE A 327 22.08 5.43 -20.87
C ILE A 327 21.37 6.38 -21.81
N LYS A 328 21.14 5.90 -23.03
CA LYS A 328 20.22 6.53 -23.96
C LYS A 328 18.79 6.09 -23.68
N LEU A 329 17.91 7.04 -23.40
CA LEU A 329 16.47 6.83 -23.21
C LEU A 329 15.71 7.57 -24.31
N GLY A 330 15.27 6.84 -25.33
CA GLY A 330 14.74 7.46 -26.55
C GLY A 330 15.80 8.36 -27.21
N HIS A 331 15.54 9.66 -27.23
CA HIS A 331 16.46 10.68 -27.76
C HIS A 331 17.32 11.36 -26.68
N LEU A 332 17.12 11.01 -25.40
CA LEU A 332 17.79 11.63 -24.26
C LEU A 332 19.04 10.85 -23.88
N ASP A 333 20.13 11.56 -23.64
CA ASP A 333 21.32 11.01 -23.00
C ASP A 333 21.25 11.28 -21.49
N ILE A 334 21.06 10.21 -20.72
CA ILE A 334 20.93 10.28 -19.26
C ILE A 334 22.26 9.85 -18.64
N PRO A 335 23.00 10.76 -17.98
CA PRO A 335 24.20 10.41 -17.26
C PRO A 335 23.87 9.61 -15.99
N LYS A 336 24.86 8.85 -15.51
CA LYS A 336 24.80 8.16 -14.21
C LYS A 336 24.54 9.09 -13.04
#